data_AF-A0A4Q3JQZ8-F1
#
_entry.id   AF-A0A4Q3JQZ8-F1
#
_cell.length_a   1.000
_cell.length_b   1.000
_cell.length_c   1.000
_cell.angle_alpha   90.00
_cell.angle_beta   90.00
_cell.angle_gamma   90.00
#
_symmetry.space_group_name_H-M   'P 1'
#
loop_
_entity.id
_entity.type
_entity.pdbx_description
1 polymer ?
#
loop_
_entity_poly.entity_id
_entity_poly.type
_entity_poly.pdbx_seq_one_letter_code
_entity_poly.pdbx_strand_id
1 'polypeptide(L)'
;MGLFDMFQGDQGLQMTPHLAFATALVYMMKADGEMDPEEVGFLLSVVGGKEATKGGPIGVGANNRALIDRAVQYTRRHTVEQFIAEVAPKMTDAQKMCVLVNLIDCALSDGQPEAPEQTMFGKFLQGFGVPMERFKPFFEVIALKRDIAVFTTSNHPKNQWGYQVRLW
;
A
#
# COMPACT_ATOMS: atom_id res chain seq x y z
N MET A 1 -0.12 16.81 36.92
CA MET A 1 -0.34 16.75 35.46
C MET A 1 -1.08 18.01 35.07
N GLY A 2 -0.60 18.75 34.06
CA GLY A 2 -1.01 20.14 33.81
C GLY A 2 -2.01 20.29 32.67
N LEU A 3 -2.85 21.34 32.75
CA LEU A 3 -3.79 21.79 31.71
C LEU A 3 -3.14 22.00 30.33
N PHE A 4 -1.81 22.14 30.25
CA PHE A 4 -1.06 22.30 29.01
C PHE A 4 -0.69 20.97 28.31
N ASP A 5 -0.72 19.84 29.02
CA ASP A 5 -0.52 18.51 28.41
C ASP A 5 -1.68 18.14 27.47
N MET A 6 -2.85 18.75 27.67
CA MET A 6 -4.06 18.55 26.86
C MET A 6 -3.96 19.19 25.46
N PHE A 7 -3.06 20.16 25.26
CA PHE A 7 -2.80 20.80 23.96
C PHE A 7 -1.63 20.17 23.19
N GLN A 8 -0.85 19.29 23.82
CA GLN A 8 0.25 18.58 23.16
C GLN A 8 -0.20 17.31 22.42
N GLY A 9 -1.49 16.94 22.53
CA GLY A 9 -2.04 15.72 21.94
C GLY A 9 -2.09 15.68 20.41
N ASP A 10 -1.91 16.82 19.72
CA ASP A 10 -2.19 16.89 18.26
C ASP A 10 -1.28 17.85 17.45
N GLN A 11 -0.26 18.47 18.06
CA GLN A 11 0.56 19.49 17.38
C GLN A 11 1.81 18.99 16.63
N GLY A 12 1.98 17.68 16.37
CA GLY A 12 3.33 17.20 16.00
C GLY A 12 3.49 16.02 15.05
N LEU A 13 2.44 15.54 14.37
CA LEU A 13 2.59 14.51 13.34
C LEU A 13 1.83 14.93 12.08
N GLN A 14 2.31 15.98 11.41
CA GLN A 14 1.77 16.33 10.10
C GLN A 14 1.83 15.12 9.16
N MET A 15 0.67 14.77 8.59
CA MET A 15 0.54 13.72 7.60
C MET A 15 1.33 14.08 6.34
N THR A 16 2.55 13.54 6.23
CA THR A 16 3.38 13.69 5.02
C THR A 16 2.94 12.67 3.96
N PRO A 17 3.22 12.90 2.67
CA PRO A 17 2.92 11.91 1.63
C PRO A 17 3.56 10.53 1.89
N HIS A 18 4.75 10.50 2.49
CA HIS A 18 5.44 9.25 2.83
C HIS A 18 4.77 8.52 3.99
N LEU A 19 4.32 9.25 5.01
CA LEU A 19 3.54 8.68 6.11
C LEU A 19 2.19 8.19 5.62
N ALA A 20 1.52 8.92 4.72
CA ALA A 20 0.27 8.49 4.11
C ALA A 20 0.47 7.18 3.32
N PHE A 21 1.54 7.08 2.54
CA PHE A 21 1.88 5.85 1.81
C PHE A 21 2.07 4.66 2.75
N ALA A 22 2.91 4.78 3.79
CA ALA A 22 3.13 3.72 4.77
C ALA A 22 1.84 3.37 5.54
N THR A 23 1.02 4.38 5.88
CA THR A 23 -0.25 4.18 6.59
C THR A 23 -1.28 3.45 5.75
N ALA A 24 -1.35 3.74 4.44
CA ALA A 24 -2.22 3.00 3.52
C ALA A 24 -1.86 1.51 3.47
N LEU A 25 -0.57 1.19 3.37
CA LEU A 25 -0.08 -0.20 3.40
C LEU A 25 -0.42 -0.90 4.71
N VAL A 26 -0.24 -0.22 5.85
CA VAL A 26 -0.60 -0.79 7.16
C VAL A 26 -2.12 -1.00 7.31
N TYR A 27 -2.98 -0.18 6.69
CA TYR A 27 -4.41 -0.48 6.66
C TYR A 27 -4.71 -1.73 5.83
N MET A 28 -4.03 -1.89 4.69
CA MET A 28 -4.19 -3.03 3.80
C MET A 28 -3.79 -4.34 4.49
N MET A 29 -2.60 -4.40 5.06
CA MET A 29 -2.06 -5.56 5.81
C MET A 29 -2.78 -5.83 7.13
N LYS A 30 -3.78 -5.03 7.50
CA LYS A 30 -4.60 -5.26 8.71
C LYS A 30 -6.05 -5.57 8.35
N ALA A 31 -6.34 -5.79 7.07
CA ALA A 31 -7.71 -5.98 6.60
C ALA A 31 -8.32 -7.28 7.14
N ASP A 32 -7.51 -8.33 7.25
CA ASP A 32 -7.85 -9.65 7.80
C ASP A 32 -7.58 -9.77 9.32
N GLY A 33 -6.71 -8.91 9.86
CA GLY A 33 -6.54 -8.67 11.30
C GLY A 33 -5.19 -9.11 11.88
N GLU A 34 -4.35 -9.77 11.11
CA GLU A 34 -2.99 -10.17 11.49
C GLU A 34 -1.98 -9.61 10.48
N MET A 35 -0.72 -9.45 10.89
CA MET A 35 0.34 -8.98 9.98
C MET A 35 1.42 -10.06 9.95
N ASP A 36 1.57 -10.71 8.80
CA ASP A 36 2.50 -11.81 8.65
C ASP A 36 3.93 -11.33 8.34
N PRO A 37 4.98 -12.13 8.65
CA PRO A 37 6.37 -11.74 8.40
C PRO A 37 6.65 -11.33 6.96
N GLU A 38 5.98 -11.97 6.01
CA GLU A 38 6.04 -11.71 4.57
C GLU A 38 5.53 -10.30 4.24
N GLU A 39 4.40 -9.88 4.83
CA GLU A 39 3.84 -8.55 4.67
C GLU A 39 4.72 -7.47 5.31
N VAL A 40 5.30 -7.76 6.47
CA VAL A 40 6.29 -6.88 7.10
C VAL A 40 7.53 -6.73 6.21
N GLY A 41 8.00 -7.83 5.62
CA GLY A 41 9.10 -7.83 4.65
C GLY A 41 8.76 -6.98 3.41
N PHE A 42 7.54 -7.11 2.89
CA PHE A 42 7.04 -6.30 1.80
C PHE A 42 7.00 -4.80 2.17
N LEU A 43 6.40 -4.47 3.33
CA LEU A 43 6.31 -3.10 3.85
C LEU A 43 7.69 -2.44 3.90
N LEU A 44 8.67 -3.15 4.47
CA LEU A 44 10.05 -2.66 4.60
C LEU A 44 10.72 -2.46 3.23
N SER A 45 10.38 -3.29 2.24
CA SER A 45 10.94 -3.19 0.89
C SER A 45 10.41 -1.97 0.11
N VAL A 46 9.13 -1.62 0.29
CA VAL A 46 8.47 -0.57 -0.52
C VAL A 46 8.52 0.81 0.14
N VAL A 47 8.50 0.88 1.48
CA VAL A 47 8.54 2.17 2.20
C VAL A 47 9.93 2.81 2.10
N GLY A 48 10.98 2.05 1.74
CA GLY A 48 12.34 2.55 1.59
C GLY A 48 12.87 3.20 2.87
N GLY A 49 14.03 3.83 2.82
CA GLY A 49 14.60 4.63 3.90
C GLY A 49 14.46 6.13 3.70
N LYS A 50 15.18 6.93 4.50
CA LYS A 50 15.31 8.37 4.21
C LYS A 50 16.22 8.57 2.99
N GLU A 51 15.96 9.63 2.22
CA GLU A 51 16.93 10.18 1.28
C GLU A 51 18.28 10.35 2.00
N ALA A 52 19.32 9.63 1.56
CA ALA A 52 20.67 9.81 2.12
C ALA A 52 21.24 11.21 1.80
N THR A 53 20.66 11.89 0.80
CA THR A 53 21.00 13.24 0.34
C THR A 53 19.81 13.80 -0.44
N LYS A 54 19.55 15.12 -0.38
CA LYS A 54 18.46 15.76 -1.15
C LYS A 54 18.57 15.39 -2.63
N GLY A 55 17.59 14.65 -3.16
CA GLY A 55 17.55 14.18 -4.55
C GLY A 55 18.41 12.95 -4.85
N GLY A 56 18.94 12.26 -3.83
CA GLY A 56 19.63 10.98 -3.95
C GLY A 56 18.67 9.79 -3.95
N PRO A 57 19.13 8.59 -4.35
CA PRO A 57 18.30 7.39 -4.34
C PRO A 57 17.84 7.06 -2.92
N ILE A 58 16.56 6.73 -2.77
CA ILE A 58 15.99 6.22 -1.51
C ILE A 58 16.62 4.84 -1.26
N GLY A 59 17.46 4.74 -0.23
CA GLY A 59 18.09 3.47 0.14
C GLY A 59 17.04 2.47 0.62
N VAL A 60 16.99 1.29 0.00
CA VAL A 60 16.15 0.17 0.47
C VAL A 60 16.68 -0.26 1.84
N GLY A 61 15.81 -0.37 2.86
CA GLY A 61 16.20 -0.85 4.20
C GLY A 61 16.84 0.18 5.15
N ALA A 62 16.91 1.47 4.81
CA ALA A 62 17.38 2.49 5.75
C ALA A 62 16.31 2.80 6.83
N ASN A 63 16.19 1.91 7.82
CA ASN A 63 15.50 2.03 9.11
C ASN A 63 14.40 3.12 9.19
N ASN A 64 13.32 2.95 8.43
CA ASN A 64 12.10 3.76 8.55
C ASN A 64 11.17 3.24 9.67
N ARG A 65 11.74 2.67 10.73
CA ARG A 65 10.99 2.12 11.86
C ARG A 65 10.10 3.16 12.52
N ALA A 66 10.62 4.37 12.72
CA ALA A 66 9.82 5.48 13.26
C ALA A 66 8.64 5.86 12.34
N LEU A 67 8.77 5.72 11.02
CA LEU A 67 7.69 5.98 10.08
C LEU A 67 6.60 4.89 10.19
N ILE A 68 7.02 3.62 10.25
CA ILE A 68 6.12 2.47 10.41
C ILE A 68 5.41 2.52 11.76
N ASP A 69 6.14 2.80 12.85
CA ASP A 69 5.56 2.93 14.19
C ASP A 69 4.49 4.03 14.21
N ARG A 70 4.72 5.16 13.53
CA ARG A 70 3.74 6.23 13.38
C ARG A 70 2.52 5.80 12.56
N ALA A 71 2.73 5.10 11.45
CA ALA A 71 1.65 4.55 10.63
C ALA A 71 0.78 3.59 11.46
N VAL A 72 1.39 2.65 12.19
CA VAL A 72 0.69 1.73 13.08
C VAL A 72 -0.06 2.48 14.18
N GLN A 73 0.55 3.48 14.82
CA GLN A 73 -0.13 4.31 15.83
C GLN A 73 -1.33 5.07 15.25
N TYR A 74 -1.21 5.59 14.02
CA TYR A 74 -2.30 6.27 13.33
C TYR A 74 -3.48 5.33 13.08
N THR A 75 -3.23 4.12 12.54
CA THR A 75 -4.29 3.13 12.26
C THR A 75 -5.01 2.60 13.51
N ARG A 76 -4.43 2.78 14.70
CA ARG A 76 -5.08 2.43 15.98
C ARG A 76 -6.08 3.50 16.45
N ARG A 77 -5.96 4.73 15.94
CA ARG A 77 -6.76 5.88 16.38
C ARG A 77 -7.79 6.33 15.36
N HIS A 78 -7.60 6.00 14.10
CA HIS A 78 -8.45 6.44 13.00
C HIS A 78 -8.94 5.27 12.17
N THR A 79 -10.15 5.36 11.64
CA THR A 79 -10.65 4.41 10.65
C THR A 79 -10.04 4.70 9.28
N VAL A 80 -10.09 3.71 8.38
CA VAL A 80 -9.59 3.89 7.01
C VAL A 80 -10.36 4.98 6.26
N GLU A 81 -11.65 5.15 6.52
CA GLU A 81 -12.48 6.19 5.91
C GLU A 81 -12.04 7.60 6.35
N GLN A 82 -11.75 7.77 7.65
CA GLN A 82 -11.21 9.02 8.19
C GLN A 82 -9.86 9.33 7.57
N PHE A 83 -8.98 8.32 7.48
CA PHE A 83 -7.68 8.44 6.82
C PHE A 83 -7.81 8.88 5.36
N ILE A 84 -8.63 8.19 4.57
CA ILE A 84 -8.80 8.50 3.15
C ILE A 84 -9.36 9.91 2.96
N ALA A 85 -10.35 10.31 3.76
CA ALA A 85 -10.89 11.68 3.72
C ALA A 85 -9.82 12.74 4.03
N GLU A 86 -8.87 12.44 4.92
CA GLU A 86 -7.77 13.34 5.27
C GLU A 86 -6.73 13.49 4.14
N VAL A 87 -6.36 12.38 3.48
CA VAL A 87 -5.22 12.34 2.55
C VAL A 87 -5.61 12.53 1.09
N ALA A 88 -6.77 12.02 0.66
CA ALA A 88 -7.17 12.04 -0.75
C ALA A 88 -7.21 13.43 -1.39
N PRO A 89 -7.63 14.51 -0.70
CA PRO A 89 -7.61 15.87 -1.26
C PRO A 89 -6.19 16.45 -1.41
N LYS A 90 -5.22 15.94 -0.64
CA LYS A 90 -3.84 16.44 -0.58
C LYS A 90 -2.89 15.68 -1.50
N MET A 91 -3.32 14.52 -1.99
CA MET A 91 -2.51 13.67 -2.87
C MET A 91 -2.70 14.02 -4.34
N THR A 92 -1.58 14.10 -5.05
CA THR A 92 -1.57 14.13 -6.51
C THR A 92 -2.09 12.82 -7.09
N ASP A 93 -2.53 12.84 -8.34
CA ASP A 93 -2.96 11.64 -9.06
C ASP A 93 -1.87 10.56 -9.08
N ALA A 94 -0.62 10.94 -9.33
CA ALA A 94 0.53 10.02 -9.32
C ALA A 94 0.71 9.34 -7.95
N GLN A 95 0.54 10.07 -6.86
CA GLN A 95 0.62 9.50 -5.51
C GLN A 95 -0.53 8.53 -5.22
N LYS A 96 -1.75 8.85 -5.64
CA LYS A 96 -2.92 7.96 -5.49
C LYS A 96 -2.73 6.66 -6.26
N MET A 97 -2.31 6.75 -7.52
CA MET A 97 -2.03 5.58 -8.35
C MET A 97 -0.88 4.74 -7.77
N CYS A 98 0.19 5.38 -7.29
CA CYS A 98 1.31 4.70 -6.66
C CYS A 98 0.86 3.91 -5.42
N VAL A 99 0.03 4.50 -4.55
CA VAL A 99 -0.56 3.79 -3.41
C VAL A 99 -1.34 2.58 -3.91
N LEU A 100 -2.31 2.76 -4.82
CA LEU A 100 -3.18 1.67 -5.27
C LEU A 100 -2.40 0.50 -5.87
N VAL A 101 -1.37 0.76 -6.67
CA VAL A 101 -0.51 -0.29 -7.25
C VAL A 101 0.25 -1.05 -6.17
N ASN A 102 0.74 -0.37 -5.13
CA ASN A 102 1.40 -1.05 -4.01
C ASN A 102 0.42 -1.80 -3.11
N LEU A 103 -0.81 -1.29 -2.92
CA LEU A 103 -1.83 -1.99 -2.14
C LEU A 103 -2.22 -3.32 -2.80
N ILE A 104 -2.45 -3.32 -4.12
CA ILE A 104 -2.78 -4.55 -4.80
C ILE A 104 -1.59 -5.51 -4.90
N ASP A 105 -0.36 -4.98 -5.04
CA ASP A 105 0.85 -5.79 -5.01
C ASP A 105 1.11 -6.42 -3.64
N CYS A 106 0.62 -5.79 -2.56
CA CYS A 106 0.55 -6.36 -1.22
C CYS A 106 -0.50 -7.47 -1.17
N ALA A 107 -1.74 -7.19 -1.58
CA ALA A 107 -2.86 -8.14 -1.52
C ALA A 107 -2.68 -9.41 -2.36
N LEU A 108 -1.76 -9.36 -3.33
CA LEU A 108 -1.43 -10.48 -4.23
C LEU A 108 -0.17 -11.23 -3.77
N SER A 109 0.40 -10.93 -2.60
CA SER A 109 1.62 -11.60 -2.10
C SER A 109 1.45 -13.12 -2.02
N ASP A 110 0.31 -13.56 -1.49
CA ASP A 110 0.01 -14.96 -1.21
C ASP A 110 -0.93 -15.59 -2.25
N GLY A 111 -1.16 -14.89 -3.37
CA GLY A 111 -1.94 -15.37 -4.50
C GLY A 111 -3.07 -14.43 -4.87
N GLN A 112 -4.31 -14.82 -4.56
CA GLN A 112 -5.51 -14.01 -4.84
C GLN A 112 -5.94 -13.26 -3.58
N PRO A 113 -6.38 -12.00 -3.67
CA PRO A 113 -6.76 -11.24 -2.49
C PRO A 113 -7.99 -11.84 -1.83
N GLU A 114 -7.99 -11.93 -0.51
CA GLU A 114 -9.13 -12.40 0.26
C GLU A 114 -10.26 -11.36 0.30
N ALA A 115 -11.46 -11.76 0.74
CA ALA A 115 -12.62 -10.86 0.80
C ALA A 115 -12.38 -9.57 1.63
N PRO A 116 -11.67 -9.61 2.79
CA PRO A 116 -11.36 -8.40 3.56
C PRO A 116 -10.47 -7.43 2.78
N GLU A 117 -9.45 -7.96 2.10
CA GLU A 117 -8.51 -7.21 1.28
C GLU A 117 -9.18 -6.55 0.07
N GLN A 118 -10.04 -7.30 -0.63
CA GLN A 118 -10.84 -6.75 -1.73
C GLN A 118 -11.72 -5.60 -1.27
N THR A 119 -12.35 -5.74 -0.09
CA THR A 119 -13.18 -4.70 0.50
C THR A 119 -12.35 -3.47 0.86
N MET A 120 -11.17 -3.67 1.48
CA MET A 120 -10.24 -2.60 1.83
C MET A 120 -9.77 -1.85 0.58
N PHE A 121 -9.34 -2.57 -0.45
CA PHE A 121 -8.90 -2.00 -1.72
C PHE A 121 -10.01 -1.19 -2.41
N GLY A 122 -11.25 -1.70 -2.39
CA GLY A 122 -12.42 -1.00 -2.90
C GLY A 122 -12.65 0.37 -2.25
N LYS A 123 -12.44 0.48 -0.93
CA LYS A 123 -12.52 1.77 -0.22
C LYS A 123 -11.49 2.78 -0.72
N PHE A 124 -10.25 2.32 -0.98
CA PHE A 124 -9.20 3.18 -1.52
C PHE A 124 -9.50 3.65 -2.94
N LEU A 125 -9.96 2.77 -3.83
CA LEU A 125 -10.40 3.15 -5.17
C LEU A 125 -11.48 4.24 -5.12
N GLN A 126 -12.53 3.99 -4.34
CA GLN A 126 -13.65 4.91 -4.20
C GLN A 126 -13.20 6.26 -3.63
N GLY A 127 -12.49 6.25 -2.50
CA GLY A 127 -12.10 7.49 -1.84
C GLY A 127 -10.99 8.27 -2.55
N PHE A 128 -10.19 7.62 -3.40
CA PHE A 128 -9.26 8.33 -4.30
C PHE A 128 -9.92 8.84 -5.57
N GLY A 129 -11.15 8.40 -5.88
CA GLY A 129 -11.86 8.74 -7.11
C GLY A 129 -11.27 8.06 -8.34
N VAL A 130 -10.71 6.86 -8.18
CA VAL A 130 -10.13 6.07 -9.27
C VAL A 130 -11.12 4.96 -9.64
N PRO A 131 -11.79 5.05 -10.81
CA PRO A 131 -12.71 4.00 -11.25
C PRO A 131 -11.94 2.72 -11.60
N MET A 132 -12.58 1.57 -11.43
CA MET A 132 -11.95 0.26 -11.66
C MET A 132 -11.47 0.12 -13.12
N GLU A 133 -12.22 0.66 -14.07
CA GLU A 133 -11.89 0.66 -15.49
C GLU A 133 -10.55 1.36 -15.76
N ARG A 134 -10.25 2.41 -15.00
CA ARG A 134 -8.96 3.11 -15.08
C ARG A 134 -7.85 2.32 -14.42
N PHE A 135 -8.14 1.62 -13.33
CA PHE A 135 -7.13 0.87 -12.58
C PHE A 135 -6.81 -0.50 -13.20
N LYS A 136 -7.73 -1.08 -13.96
CA LYS A 136 -7.66 -2.44 -14.51
C LYS A 136 -6.34 -2.77 -15.22
N PRO A 137 -5.78 -1.93 -16.11
CA PRO A 137 -4.50 -2.26 -16.75
C PRO A 137 -3.33 -2.39 -15.75
N PHE A 138 -3.35 -1.61 -14.66
CA PHE A 138 -2.33 -1.70 -13.61
C PHE A 138 -2.49 -2.98 -12.79
N PHE A 139 -3.73 -3.34 -12.45
CA PHE A 139 -4.04 -4.63 -11.82
C PHE A 139 -3.50 -5.79 -12.67
N GLU A 140 -3.77 -5.80 -13.97
CA GLU A 140 -3.33 -6.86 -14.88
C GLU A 140 -1.80 -7.00 -14.93
N VAL A 141 -1.07 -5.87 -14.92
CA VAL A 141 0.39 -5.87 -14.86
C VAL A 141 0.91 -6.41 -13.54
N ILE A 142 0.31 -6.05 -12.40
CA ILE A 142 0.74 -6.56 -11.09
C ILE A 142 0.38 -8.04 -10.93
N ALA A 143 -0.80 -8.45 -11.36
CA ALA A 143 -1.19 -9.86 -11.37
C ALA A 143 -0.23 -10.69 -12.23
N LEU A 144 0.22 -10.16 -13.37
CA LEU A 144 1.26 -10.78 -14.18
C LEU A 144 2.59 -10.88 -13.43
N LYS A 145 3.05 -9.79 -12.79
CA LYS A 145 4.29 -9.77 -11.99
C LYS A 145 4.27 -10.84 -10.89
N ARG A 146 3.12 -11.05 -10.25
CA ARG A 146 2.95 -11.98 -9.13
C ARG A 146 2.67 -13.43 -9.52
N ASP A 147 2.40 -13.69 -10.79
CA ASP A 147 2.14 -15.03 -11.30
C ASP A 147 3.44 -15.84 -11.45
N ILE A 148 4.06 -16.19 -10.32
CA ILE A 148 5.28 -17.02 -10.27
C ILE A 148 5.00 -18.46 -10.71
N ALA A 149 3.73 -18.89 -10.67
CA ALA A 149 3.30 -20.23 -11.08
C ALA A 149 3.62 -20.53 -12.55
N VAL A 150 3.82 -19.52 -13.41
CA VAL A 150 4.32 -19.69 -14.78
C VAL A 150 5.65 -20.45 -14.85
N PHE A 151 6.48 -20.40 -13.81
CA PHE A 151 7.77 -21.09 -13.78
C PHE A 151 7.74 -22.46 -13.11
N THR A 152 6.75 -22.72 -12.25
CA THR A 152 6.71 -23.92 -11.39
C THR A 152 5.61 -24.90 -11.80
N THR A 153 4.60 -24.46 -12.55
CA THR A 153 3.45 -25.27 -12.95
C THR A 153 3.61 -25.75 -14.39
N SER A 154 3.79 -27.06 -14.59
CA SER A 154 4.06 -27.66 -15.92
C SER A 154 2.97 -27.42 -16.97
N ASN A 155 1.71 -27.21 -16.55
CA ASN A 155 0.57 -26.97 -17.46
C ASN A 155 -0.08 -25.61 -17.20
N HIS A 156 0.71 -24.58 -16.94
CA HIS A 156 0.19 -23.23 -16.70
C HIS A 156 -0.51 -22.69 -17.97
N PRO A 157 -1.75 -22.14 -17.89
CA PRO A 157 -2.49 -21.69 -19.07
C PRO A 157 -1.75 -20.64 -19.91
N LYS A 158 -0.96 -19.78 -19.26
CA LYS A 158 -0.16 -18.74 -19.94
C LYS A 158 1.11 -19.27 -20.62
N ASN A 159 1.45 -20.55 -20.43
CA ASN A 159 2.60 -21.20 -21.07
C ASN A 159 2.23 -21.94 -22.37
N GLN A 160 0.97 -21.87 -22.79
CA GLN A 160 0.52 -22.50 -24.03
C GLN A 160 1.18 -21.84 -25.26
N TRP A 161 1.48 -22.66 -26.27
CA TRP A 161 2.07 -22.18 -27.51
C TRP A 161 1.14 -21.16 -28.20
N GLY A 162 1.69 -20.01 -28.59
CA GLY A 162 0.94 -18.91 -29.20
C GLY A 162 0.21 -17.99 -28.22
N TYR A 163 0.28 -18.23 -26.91
CA TYR A 163 -0.23 -17.30 -25.91
C TYR A 163 0.56 -15.98 -25.96
N GLN A 164 -0.16 -14.85 -25.93
CA GLN A 164 0.42 -13.51 -25.89
C GLN A 164 -0.22 -12.73 -24.76
N VAL A 165 0.60 -12.18 -23.85
CA VAL A 165 0.14 -11.27 -22.81
C VAL A 165 -0.43 -10.01 -23.45
N ARG A 166 -1.65 -9.63 -23.07
CA ARG A 166 -2.35 -8.42 -23.51
C ARG A 166 -2.99 -7.74 -22.31
N LEU A 167 -2.93 -6.41 -22.29
CA LEU A 167 -3.68 -5.58 -21.35
C LEU A 167 -4.99 -5.18 -22.01
N TRP A 168 -6.08 -5.19 -21.26
CA TRP A 168 -7.44 -4.97 -21.77
C TRP A 168 -8.17 -3.82 -21.08
#